data_AF-A0A7Y2TG76-F1
#
_entry.id   AF-A0A7Y2TG76-F1
#
_cell.length_a   1.000
_cell.length_b   1.000
_cell.length_c   1.000
_cell.angle_alpha   90.00
_cell.angle_beta   90.00
_cell.angle_gamma   90.00
#
_symmetry.space_group_name_H-M   'P 1'
#
loop_
_entity.id
_entity.type
_entity.pdbx_description
1 polymer ?
#
loop_
_entity_poly.entity_id
_entity_poly.type
_entity_poly.pdbx_seq_one_letter_code
_entity_poly.pdbx_strand_id
1 'polypeptide(L)'
;MLTKDDFIKHKHQSFYLKLKELASGKNTNPFDFKMVFFGGTGAVGGQAVIEVLESFEYIKAATPKATDQKPEIVLTGINTDQIHQFCTKLYQVFGKQKFVKIEQNQDELLMLFDGFVNMHFKTLLAVPKFQTDLEEALKTIETKQEKIDFLITEASKTTSPFEAYIQDIKKQLGLNSNERLRAVFSGIPVPSVATYHFESIDRLLDKHG
;
A
#
# COMPACT_ATOMS: atom_id res chain seq x y z
N MET A 1 -25.84 -19.85 32.06
CA MET A 1 -25.74 -18.88 30.95
C MET A 1 -24.26 -18.73 30.63
N LEU A 2 -23.87 -18.83 29.35
CA LEU A 2 -22.49 -18.57 28.92
C LEU A 2 -22.20 -17.06 29.07
N THR A 3 -21.03 -16.73 29.60
CA THR A 3 -20.56 -15.36 29.81
C THR A 3 -19.41 -15.03 28.87
N LYS A 4 -19.07 -13.74 28.73
CA LYS A 4 -17.92 -13.31 27.93
C LYS A 4 -16.60 -13.92 28.44
N ASP A 5 -16.48 -14.13 29.74
CA ASP A 5 -15.27 -14.63 30.39
C ASP A 5 -14.96 -16.09 30.04
N ASP A 6 -16.01 -16.89 29.77
CA ASP A 6 -15.89 -18.29 29.35
C ASP A 6 -15.12 -18.43 28.02
N PHE A 7 -15.11 -17.38 27.19
CA PHE A 7 -14.47 -17.36 25.88
C PHE A 7 -13.09 -16.68 25.86
N ILE A 8 -12.66 -16.02 26.94
CA ILE A 8 -11.37 -15.30 26.97
C ILE A 8 -10.21 -16.26 26.71
N LYS A 9 -10.23 -17.46 27.33
CA LYS A 9 -9.23 -18.52 27.14
C LYS A 9 -9.24 -19.15 25.73
N HIS A 10 -10.35 -19.02 25.00
CA HIS A 10 -10.54 -19.58 23.65
C HIS A 10 -10.43 -18.52 22.54
N LYS A 11 -10.26 -17.25 22.90
CA LYS A 11 -10.19 -16.13 21.94
C LYS A 11 -9.13 -16.37 20.87
N HIS A 12 -7.94 -16.82 21.27
CA HIS A 12 -6.84 -17.14 20.37
C HIS A 12 -7.09 -18.40 19.52
N GLN A 13 -7.87 -19.37 20.03
CA GLN A 13 -8.25 -20.56 19.26
C GLN A 13 -9.15 -20.20 18.08
N SER A 14 -10.08 -19.25 18.26
CA SER A 14 -10.96 -18.81 17.17
C SER A 14 -10.21 -18.16 16.01
N PHE A 15 -9.18 -17.35 16.30
CA PHE A 15 -8.32 -16.73 15.29
C PHE A 15 -7.45 -17.77 14.57
N TYR A 16 -6.83 -18.67 15.34
CA TYR A 16 -6.01 -19.75 14.84
C TYR A 16 -6.80 -20.74 13.95
N LEU A 17 -8.05 -21.05 14.32
CA LEU A 17 -8.96 -21.86 13.52
C LEU A 17 -9.35 -21.16 12.21
N LYS A 18 -9.66 -19.85 12.24
CA LYS A 18 -9.91 -19.07 11.02
C LYS A 18 -8.70 -19.05 10.08
N LEU A 19 -7.49 -18.91 10.63
CA LEU A 19 -6.27 -18.98 9.83
C LEU A 19 -6.03 -20.38 9.25
N LYS A 20 -6.36 -21.46 9.99
CA LYS A 20 -6.34 -22.84 9.45
C LYS A 20 -7.36 -23.05 8.35
N GLU A 21 -8.58 -22.54 8.51
CA GLU A 21 -9.61 -22.58 7.47
C GLU A 21 -9.16 -21.82 6.22
N LEU A 22 -8.56 -20.64 6.40
CA LEU A 22 -7.97 -19.86 5.32
C LEU A 22 -6.82 -20.61 4.63
N ALA A 23 -5.88 -21.16 5.39
CA ALA A 23 -4.76 -21.98 4.88
C ALA A 23 -5.23 -23.24 4.17
N SER A 24 -6.36 -23.81 4.56
CA SER A 24 -6.96 -24.98 3.90
C SER A 24 -7.60 -24.67 2.55
N GLY A 25 -7.72 -23.38 2.17
CA GLY A 25 -8.13 -22.95 0.84
C GLY A 25 -9.58 -23.29 0.46
N LYS A 26 -10.44 -23.68 1.42
CA LYS A 26 -11.79 -24.20 1.13
C LYS A 26 -12.71 -23.23 0.39
N ASN A 27 -12.55 -21.91 0.58
CA ASN A 27 -13.39 -20.87 -0.04
C ASN A 27 -12.62 -19.83 -0.87
N THR A 28 -11.36 -19.55 -0.50
CA THR A 28 -10.48 -18.60 -1.19
C THR A 28 -9.06 -19.04 -0.96
N ASN A 29 -8.24 -18.99 -2.01
CA ASN A 29 -6.83 -19.36 -1.94
C ASN A 29 -6.01 -18.17 -1.38
N PRO A 30 -5.45 -18.27 -0.16
CA PRO A 30 -4.68 -17.18 0.43
C PRO A 30 -3.33 -16.96 -0.24
N PHE A 31 -2.87 -17.91 -1.07
CA PHE A 31 -1.59 -17.86 -1.79
C PHE A 31 -1.63 -16.98 -3.04
N ASP A 32 -2.82 -16.57 -3.48
CA ASP A 32 -3.02 -15.63 -4.59
C ASP A 32 -3.44 -14.23 -4.11
N PHE A 33 -3.26 -13.96 -2.81
CA PHE A 33 -3.61 -12.64 -2.26
C PHE A 33 -2.66 -11.57 -2.77
N LYS A 34 -3.26 -10.53 -3.36
CA LYS A 34 -2.60 -9.31 -3.81
C LYS A 34 -3.08 -8.15 -2.93
N MET A 35 -2.17 -7.52 -2.17
CA MET A 35 -2.51 -6.48 -1.19
C MET A 35 -1.68 -5.21 -1.39
N VAL A 36 -2.22 -4.06 -1.03
CA VAL A 36 -1.53 -2.76 -1.10
C VAL A 36 -1.57 -2.06 0.25
N PHE A 37 -0.43 -1.53 0.69
CA PHE A 37 -0.25 -0.78 1.93
C PHE A 37 0.25 0.63 1.61
N PHE A 38 -0.67 1.59 1.65
CA PHE A 38 -0.34 3.01 1.61
C PHE A 38 0.31 3.44 2.92
N GLY A 39 1.52 4.00 2.88
CA GLY A 39 2.33 4.25 4.08
C GLY A 39 2.79 2.96 4.77
N GLY A 40 2.98 1.89 3.99
CA GLY A 40 3.40 0.57 4.48
C GLY A 40 4.77 0.55 5.15
N THR A 41 5.62 1.57 4.95
CA THR A 41 6.89 1.70 5.68
C THR A 41 6.79 2.57 6.94
N GLY A 42 5.65 3.22 7.17
CA GLY A 42 5.42 4.10 8.31
C GLY A 42 5.13 3.34 9.61
N ALA A 43 4.92 4.05 10.72
CA ALA A 43 4.70 3.43 12.03
C ALA A 43 3.48 2.50 12.06
N VAL A 44 2.32 2.98 11.60
CA VAL A 44 1.06 2.22 11.62
C VAL A 44 1.03 1.19 10.49
N GLY A 45 1.28 1.63 9.25
CA GLY A 45 1.27 0.73 8.09
C GLY A 45 2.33 -0.37 8.16
N GLY A 46 3.53 -0.05 8.65
CA GLY A 46 4.60 -1.01 8.84
C GLY A 46 4.32 -2.03 9.93
N GLN A 47 3.57 -1.66 10.97
CA GLN A 47 3.11 -2.64 11.97
C GLN A 47 2.09 -3.60 11.37
N ALA A 48 1.13 -3.10 10.59
CA ALA A 48 0.15 -3.94 9.89
C ALA A 48 0.84 -4.93 8.92
N VAL A 49 1.89 -4.48 8.23
CA VAL A 49 2.72 -5.34 7.37
C VAL A 49 3.35 -6.47 8.18
N ILE A 50 3.95 -6.17 9.34
CA ILE A 50 4.56 -7.18 10.21
C ILE A 50 3.54 -8.24 10.61
N GLU A 51 2.35 -7.84 11.07
CA GLU A 51 1.27 -8.76 11.47
C GLU A 51 0.79 -9.64 10.29
N VAL A 52 0.76 -9.08 9.09
CA VAL A 52 0.40 -9.82 7.87
C VAL A 52 1.48 -10.83 7.48
N LEU A 53 2.76 -10.46 7.57
CA LEU A 53 3.87 -11.39 7.33
C LEU A 53 3.89 -12.54 8.36
N GLU A 54 3.70 -12.24 9.65
CA GLU A 54 3.53 -13.26 10.70
C GLU A 54 2.37 -14.20 10.40
N SER A 55 1.24 -13.64 9.96
CA SER A 55 0.08 -14.43 9.54
C SER A 55 0.41 -15.35 8.36
N PHE A 56 1.19 -14.89 7.39
CA PHE A 56 1.62 -15.70 6.24
C PHE A 56 2.56 -16.84 6.63
N GLU A 57 3.50 -16.63 7.55
CA GLU A 57 4.34 -17.72 8.07
C GLU A 57 3.47 -18.83 8.69
N TYR A 58 2.48 -18.43 9.49
CA TYR A 58 1.55 -19.36 10.10
C TYR A 58 0.69 -20.09 9.05
N ILE A 59 0.14 -19.37 8.09
CA ILE A 59 -0.66 -19.95 7.00
C ILE A 59 0.17 -20.97 6.23
N LYS A 60 1.38 -20.60 5.80
CA LYS A 60 2.31 -21.49 5.09
C LYS A 60 2.58 -22.78 5.88
N ALA A 61 2.89 -22.66 7.17
CA ALA A 61 3.14 -23.80 8.04
C ALA A 61 1.90 -24.69 8.26
N ALA A 62 0.70 -24.10 8.27
CA ALA A 62 -0.57 -24.81 8.44
C ALA A 62 -1.13 -25.39 7.12
N THR A 63 -0.50 -25.13 5.99
CA THR A 63 -1.02 -25.54 4.68
C THR A 63 -0.79 -27.03 4.45
N PRO A 64 -1.84 -27.81 4.15
CA PRO A 64 -1.72 -29.26 3.98
C PRO A 64 -1.05 -29.68 2.66
N LYS A 65 -0.96 -28.77 1.68
CA LYS A 65 -0.34 -29.01 0.38
C LYS A 65 0.64 -27.89 0.05
N ALA A 66 1.81 -28.25 -0.46
CA ALA A 66 2.72 -27.27 -1.02
C ALA A 66 2.05 -26.51 -2.18
N THR A 67 2.37 -25.22 -2.30
CA THR A 67 1.86 -24.32 -3.33
C THR A 67 3.04 -23.52 -3.86
N ASP A 68 3.10 -23.36 -5.19
CA ASP A 68 4.10 -22.52 -5.84
C ASP A 68 3.62 -21.07 -5.96
N GLN A 69 2.36 -20.81 -5.60
CA GLN A 69 1.79 -19.46 -5.60
C GLN A 69 2.34 -18.65 -4.42
N LYS A 70 2.65 -17.39 -4.72
CA LYS A 70 3.25 -16.44 -3.79
C LYS A 70 2.31 -15.25 -3.62
N PRO A 71 1.89 -14.93 -2.39
CA PRO A 71 1.18 -13.69 -2.14
C PRO A 71 2.04 -12.50 -2.57
N GLU A 72 1.38 -11.49 -3.13
CA GLU A 72 1.98 -10.23 -3.57
C GLU A 72 1.55 -9.13 -2.60
N ILE A 73 2.51 -8.46 -1.97
CA ILE A 73 2.22 -7.27 -1.17
C ILE A 73 2.99 -6.06 -1.69
N VAL A 74 2.28 -4.96 -1.90
CA VAL A 74 2.86 -3.67 -2.29
C VAL A 74 2.91 -2.76 -1.07
N LEU A 75 4.09 -2.26 -0.73
CA LEU A 75 4.34 -1.40 0.41
C LEU A 75 4.86 -0.07 -0.09
N THR A 76 4.16 1.00 0.24
CA THR A 76 4.60 2.33 -0.14
C THR A 76 5.37 3.04 0.96
N GLY A 77 6.45 3.72 0.57
CA GLY A 77 7.20 4.65 1.41
C GLY A 77 7.32 6.03 0.75
N ILE A 78 7.76 7.03 1.51
CA ILE A 78 7.92 8.40 1.01
C ILE A 78 9.19 8.55 0.16
N ASN A 79 10.23 7.77 0.49
CA ASN A 79 11.50 7.75 -0.24
C ASN A 79 12.26 6.45 0.06
N THR A 80 13.36 6.25 -0.66
CA THR A 80 14.22 5.07 -0.55
C THR A 80 14.84 4.91 0.84
N ASP A 81 15.17 6.01 1.52
CA ASP A 81 15.74 5.96 2.88
C ASP A 81 14.76 5.38 3.90
N GLN A 82 13.49 5.80 3.86
CA GLN A 82 12.44 5.22 4.70
C GLN A 82 12.20 3.74 4.38
N ILE A 83 12.24 3.37 3.10
CA ILE A 83 12.13 1.97 2.69
C ILE A 83 13.27 1.15 3.32
N HIS A 84 14.51 1.62 3.23
CA HIS A 84 15.67 0.93 3.81
C HIS A 84 15.62 0.85 5.34
N GLN A 85 15.16 1.91 6.02
CA GLN A 85 14.94 1.90 7.47
C GLN A 85 13.91 0.84 7.85
N PHE A 86 12.80 0.76 7.12
CA PHE A 86 11.77 -0.24 7.37
C PHE A 86 12.27 -1.66 7.07
N CYS A 87 13.06 -1.87 6.02
CA CYS A 87 13.73 -3.15 5.77
C CYS A 87 14.63 -3.57 6.95
N THR A 88 15.37 -2.62 7.53
CA THR A 88 16.18 -2.88 8.72
C THR A 88 15.32 -3.32 9.90
N LYS A 89 14.15 -2.71 10.10
CA LYS A 89 13.18 -3.13 11.11
C LYS A 89 12.68 -4.56 10.84
N LEU A 90 12.33 -4.89 9.59
CA LEU A 90 11.92 -6.25 9.21
C LEU A 90 13.01 -7.29 9.50
N TYR A 91 14.29 -6.95 9.25
CA TYR A 91 15.42 -7.82 9.57
C TYR A 91 15.58 -8.05 11.08
N GLN A 92 15.30 -7.04 11.90
CA GLN A 92 15.32 -7.17 13.36
C GLN A 92 14.19 -8.07 13.87
N VAL A 93 13.00 -7.98 13.27
CA VAL A 93 11.81 -8.76 13.69
C VAL A 93 11.91 -10.22 13.24
N PHE A 94 12.24 -10.46 11.97
CA PHE A 94 12.14 -11.79 11.37
C PHE A 94 13.49 -12.48 11.11
N GLY A 95 14.58 -11.73 11.20
CA GLY A 95 15.92 -12.17 10.81
C GLY A 95 16.21 -11.91 9.33
N LYS A 96 17.36 -11.30 9.05
CA LYS A 96 17.80 -10.92 7.69
C LYS A 96 17.81 -12.10 6.70
N GLN A 97 18.12 -13.30 7.16
CA GLN A 97 18.20 -14.51 6.35
C GLN A 97 16.88 -14.91 5.69
N LYS A 98 15.75 -14.43 6.20
CA LYS A 98 14.43 -14.68 5.60
C LYS A 98 14.16 -13.79 4.39
N PHE A 99 15.02 -12.84 4.06
CA PHE A 99 14.79 -11.90 2.97
C PHE A 99 15.82 -12.08 1.87
N VAL A 100 15.32 -12.29 0.65
CA VAL A 100 16.13 -12.34 -0.56
C VAL A 100 15.75 -11.16 -1.43
N LYS A 101 16.71 -10.30 -1.74
CA LYS A 101 16.51 -9.22 -2.70
C LYS A 101 16.48 -9.80 -4.11
N ILE A 102 15.41 -9.53 -4.85
CA ILE A 102 15.19 -10.04 -6.21
C ILE A 102 15.55 -8.98 -7.24
N GLU A 103 15.01 -7.77 -7.08
CA GLU A 103 15.22 -6.66 -8.01
C GLU A 103 15.29 -5.33 -7.25
N GLN A 104 16.04 -4.36 -7.77
CA GLN A 104 15.97 -2.98 -7.32
C GLN A 104 16.24 -2.03 -8.49
N ASN A 105 15.35 -1.07 -8.65
CA ASN A 105 15.52 0.10 -9.50
C ASN A 105 15.40 1.36 -8.63
N GLN A 106 15.31 2.54 -9.26
CA GLN A 106 15.35 3.82 -8.56
C GLN A 106 14.17 4.01 -7.59
N ASP A 107 12.98 3.55 -7.97
CA ASP A 107 11.73 3.81 -7.25
C ASP A 107 11.07 2.55 -6.67
N GLU A 108 11.63 1.38 -6.96
CA GLU A 108 11.11 0.08 -6.54
C GLU A 108 12.21 -0.89 -6.07
N LEU A 109 11.89 -1.61 -5.01
CA LEU A 109 12.67 -2.72 -4.47
C LEU A 109 11.76 -3.93 -4.32
N LEU A 110 12.11 -5.03 -4.97
CA LEU A 110 11.43 -6.32 -4.83
C LEU A 110 12.24 -7.24 -3.93
N MET A 111 11.61 -7.71 -2.85
CA MET A 111 12.17 -8.73 -1.97
C MET A 111 11.24 -9.94 -1.85
N LEU A 112 11.84 -11.11 -1.69
CA LEU A 112 11.15 -12.35 -1.38
C LEU A 112 11.34 -12.64 0.11
N PHE A 113 10.24 -12.67 0.86
CA PHE A 113 10.21 -13.04 2.27
C PHE A 113 9.91 -14.52 2.47
N ASP A 114 10.76 -15.19 3.23
CA ASP A 114 10.73 -16.61 3.59
C ASP A 114 10.53 -17.53 2.37
N GLY A 115 11.06 -17.15 1.20
CA GLY A 115 10.86 -17.89 -0.04
C GLY A 115 9.42 -17.91 -0.57
N PHE A 116 8.51 -17.12 0.02
CA PHE A 116 7.07 -17.32 -0.09
C PHE A 116 6.26 -16.06 -0.41
N VAL A 117 6.55 -14.92 0.20
CA VAL A 117 5.81 -13.66 -0.04
C VAL A 117 6.64 -12.71 -0.87
N ASN A 118 6.12 -12.26 -2.01
CA ASN A 118 6.73 -11.22 -2.81
C ASN A 118 6.36 -9.85 -2.24
N MET A 119 7.38 -9.05 -1.95
CA MET A 119 7.27 -7.74 -1.32
C MET A 119 7.77 -6.66 -2.26
N HIS A 120 6.84 -5.89 -2.81
CA HIS A 120 7.11 -4.74 -3.68
C HIS A 120 7.15 -3.46 -2.86
N PHE A 121 8.34 -2.98 -2.54
CA PHE A 121 8.52 -1.65 -1.94
C PHE A 121 8.54 -0.61 -3.05
N LYS A 122 7.66 0.38 -2.98
CA LYS A 122 7.56 1.45 -3.97
C LYS A 122 7.58 2.81 -3.30
N THR A 123 8.25 3.77 -3.92
CA THR A 123 8.11 5.17 -3.51
C THR A 123 6.75 5.70 -4.00
N LEU A 124 5.92 6.22 -3.09
CA LEU A 124 4.69 6.90 -3.46
C LEU A 124 5.00 8.37 -3.74
N LEU A 125 5.28 8.68 -5.00
CA LEU A 125 5.25 10.05 -5.49
C LEU A 125 3.77 10.46 -5.67
N ALA A 126 3.13 10.91 -4.60
CA ALA A 126 1.84 11.59 -4.69
C ALA A 126 2.05 13.01 -5.22
N VAL A 127 2.54 13.14 -6.46
CA VAL A 127 2.46 14.41 -7.18
C VAL A 127 1.07 14.45 -7.79
N PRO A 128 0.16 15.35 -7.36
CA PRO A 128 -1.11 15.53 -8.04
C PRO A 128 -0.81 15.85 -9.49
N LYS A 129 -1.13 14.93 -10.40
CA LYS A 129 -1.07 15.22 -11.84
C LYS A 129 -2.38 15.88 -12.21
N PHE A 130 -2.34 17.20 -12.36
CA PHE A 130 -3.41 17.94 -13.01
C PHE A 130 -3.62 17.39 -14.42
N GLN A 131 -4.88 17.36 -14.88
CA GLN A 131 -5.21 16.84 -16.22
C GLN A 131 -4.61 17.70 -17.34
N THR A 132 -4.19 18.91 -16.99
CA THR A 132 -3.69 19.95 -17.88
C THR A 132 -2.37 20.49 -17.32
N ASP A 133 -1.45 20.93 -18.19
CA ASP A 133 -0.25 21.65 -17.76
C ASP A 133 -0.67 23.02 -17.20
N LEU A 134 -0.67 23.13 -15.87
CA LEU A 134 -1.10 24.34 -15.18
C LEU A 134 -0.14 25.52 -15.45
N GLU A 135 1.15 25.26 -15.63
CA GLU A 135 2.16 26.31 -15.81
C GLU A 135 2.01 26.95 -17.20
N GLU A 136 1.61 26.17 -18.20
CA GLU A 136 1.25 26.67 -19.52
C GLU A 136 -0.12 27.36 -19.53
N ALA A 137 -1.13 26.75 -18.91
CA ALA A 137 -2.49 27.31 -18.87
C ALA A 137 -2.54 28.66 -18.14
N LEU A 138 -1.85 28.79 -17.00
CA LEU A 138 -1.83 30.02 -16.19
C LEU A 138 -1.18 31.21 -16.91
N LYS A 139 -0.34 31.00 -17.93
CA LYS A 139 0.24 32.10 -18.75
C LYS A 139 -0.80 32.82 -19.61
N THR A 140 -1.89 32.13 -19.94
CA THR A 140 -2.96 32.66 -20.80
C THR A 140 -4.07 33.38 -20.03
N ILE A 141 -4.03 33.30 -18.70
CA ILE A 141 -5.03 33.89 -17.81
C ILE A 141 -4.47 35.18 -17.22
N GLU A 142 -5.14 36.31 -17.44
CA GLU A 142 -4.61 37.63 -17.07
C GLU A 142 -4.91 37.99 -15.62
N THR A 143 -6.14 37.75 -15.15
CA THR A 143 -6.56 38.23 -13.83
C THR A 143 -6.29 37.22 -12.71
N LYS A 144 -5.97 37.75 -11.52
CA LYS A 144 -5.70 36.93 -10.33
C LYS A 144 -6.89 36.05 -9.93
N GLN A 145 -8.10 36.57 -10.02
CA GLN A 145 -9.30 35.82 -9.64
C GLN A 145 -9.58 34.68 -10.62
N GLU A 146 -9.42 34.91 -11.93
CA GLU A 146 -9.59 33.85 -12.95
C GLU A 146 -8.54 32.74 -12.80
N LYS A 147 -7.29 33.08 -12.42
CA LYS A 147 -6.26 32.08 -12.11
C LYS A 147 -6.67 31.21 -10.92
N ILE A 148 -7.20 31.82 -9.86
CA ILE A 148 -7.67 31.10 -8.67
C ILE A 148 -8.84 30.18 -9.03
N ASP A 149 -9.85 30.69 -9.73
CA ASP A 149 -11.04 29.93 -10.11
C ASP A 149 -10.70 28.76 -11.06
N PHE A 150 -9.73 28.97 -11.97
CA PHE A 150 -9.18 27.92 -12.83
C PHE A 150 -8.47 26.83 -12.04
N LEU A 151 -7.59 27.20 -11.10
CA LEU A 151 -6.86 26.24 -10.26
C LEU A 151 -7.81 25.42 -9.38
N ILE A 152 -8.86 26.03 -8.80
CA ILE A 152 -9.90 25.32 -8.05
C ILE A 152 -10.63 24.32 -8.94
N THR A 153 -11.01 24.73 -10.15
CA THR A 153 -11.72 23.90 -11.11
C THR A 153 -10.87 22.71 -11.56
N GLU A 154 -9.60 22.91 -11.89
CA GLU A 154 -8.70 21.82 -12.29
C GLU A 154 -8.36 20.89 -11.12
N ALA A 155 -8.21 21.41 -9.90
CA ALA A 155 -8.07 20.61 -8.70
C ALA A 155 -9.30 19.69 -8.50
N SER A 156 -10.51 20.18 -8.76
CA SER A 156 -11.74 19.38 -8.65
C SER A 156 -11.82 18.21 -9.66
N LYS A 157 -11.07 18.29 -10.77
CA LYS A 157 -11.01 17.25 -11.81
C LYS A 157 -9.87 16.26 -11.64
N THR A 158 -8.93 16.51 -10.72
CA THR A 158 -7.83 15.56 -10.49
C THR A 158 -8.39 14.21 -10.00
N THR A 159 -8.14 13.14 -10.75
CA THR A 159 -8.32 11.78 -10.24
C THR A 159 -7.47 11.64 -8.99
N SER A 160 -8.07 11.12 -7.92
CA SER A 160 -7.36 10.90 -6.65
C SER A 160 -6.07 10.13 -6.94
N PRO A 161 -4.89 10.64 -6.52
CA PRO A 161 -3.60 10.02 -6.83
C PRO A 161 -3.55 8.54 -6.40
N PHE A 162 -4.33 8.17 -5.39
CA PHE A 162 -4.49 6.80 -4.92
C PHE A 162 -5.26 5.91 -5.90
N GLU A 163 -6.32 6.41 -6.54
CA GLU A 163 -7.10 5.62 -7.50
C GLU A 163 -6.27 5.32 -8.75
N ALA A 164 -5.62 6.34 -9.32
CA ALA A 164 -4.72 6.16 -10.46
C ALA A 164 -3.59 5.18 -10.13
N TYR A 165 -3.01 5.31 -8.93
CA TYR A 165 -1.98 4.39 -8.44
C TYR A 165 -2.51 2.95 -8.31
N ILE A 166 -3.70 2.75 -7.75
CA ILE A 166 -4.30 1.41 -7.63
C ILE A 166 -4.54 0.79 -9.01
N GLN A 167 -4.98 1.56 -10.01
CA GLN A 167 -5.17 1.04 -11.36
C GLN A 167 -3.84 0.65 -12.01
N ASP A 168 -2.78 1.41 -11.79
CA ASP A 168 -1.43 1.07 -12.26
C ASP A 168 -0.90 -0.20 -11.58
N ILE A 169 -1.02 -0.31 -10.25
CA ILE A 169 -0.65 -1.52 -9.49
C ILE A 169 -1.43 -2.74 -9.97
N LYS A 170 -2.73 -2.62 -10.26
CA LYS A 170 -3.51 -3.73 -10.82
C LYS A 170 -2.90 -4.23 -12.13
N LYS A 171 -2.55 -3.33 -13.04
CA LYS A 171 -1.92 -3.70 -14.32
C LYS A 171 -0.57 -4.40 -14.10
N GLN A 172 0.27 -3.86 -13.21
CA GLN A 172 1.58 -4.44 -12.90
C GLN A 172 1.48 -5.84 -12.30
N LEU A 173 0.47 -6.08 -11.47
CA LEU A 173 0.20 -7.40 -10.88
C LEU A 173 -0.61 -8.33 -11.81
N GLY A 174 -0.80 -7.95 -13.08
CA GLY A 174 -1.52 -8.74 -14.08
C GLY A 174 -3.02 -8.88 -13.82
N LEU A 175 -3.61 -8.00 -13.01
CA LEU A 175 -5.03 -8.01 -12.70
C LEU A 175 -5.84 -7.32 -13.79
N ASN A 176 -6.92 -7.98 -14.21
CA ASN A 176 -7.91 -7.39 -15.10
C ASN A 176 -8.75 -6.32 -14.38
N SER A 177 -9.44 -5.46 -15.13
CA SER A 177 -10.28 -4.38 -14.59
C SER A 177 -11.37 -4.85 -13.61
N ASN A 178 -11.87 -6.08 -13.78
CA ASN A 178 -12.89 -6.69 -12.91
C ASN A 178 -12.31 -7.42 -11.70
N GLU A 179 -11.00 -7.67 -11.68
CA GLU A 179 -10.35 -8.37 -10.58
C GLU A 179 -10.01 -7.39 -9.45
N ARG A 180 -10.12 -7.90 -8.21
CA ARG A 180 -9.99 -7.09 -7.00
C ARG A 180 -8.70 -7.43 -6.29
N LEU A 181 -8.02 -6.38 -5.82
CA LEU A 181 -7.04 -6.54 -4.76
C LEU A 181 -7.75 -7.13 -3.54
N ARG A 182 -7.08 -8.06 -2.86
CA ARG A 182 -7.65 -8.70 -1.68
C ARG A 182 -7.90 -7.67 -0.57
N ALA A 183 -6.97 -6.73 -0.42
CA ALA A 183 -7.05 -5.65 0.55
C ALA A 183 -6.24 -4.43 0.11
N VAL A 184 -6.70 -3.24 0.54
CA VAL A 184 -5.96 -1.98 0.47
C VAL A 184 -5.96 -1.37 1.87
N PHE A 185 -4.79 -1.17 2.43
CA PHE A 185 -4.58 -0.61 3.76
C PHE A 185 -4.07 0.83 3.63
N SER A 186 -4.63 1.75 4.43
CA SER A 186 -4.11 3.11 4.56
C SER A 186 -3.49 3.30 5.94
N GLY A 187 -2.16 3.26 5.99
CA GLY A 187 -1.36 3.63 7.15
C GLY A 187 -0.95 5.12 7.16
N ILE A 188 -1.45 5.91 6.22
CA ILE A 188 -1.24 7.36 6.13
C ILE A 188 -2.42 8.06 6.83
N PRO A 189 -2.18 9.12 7.64
CA PRO A 189 -3.27 9.94 8.16
C PRO A 189 -4.10 10.52 7.02
N VAL A 190 -5.42 10.36 7.07
CA VAL A 190 -6.36 10.89 6.06
C VAL A 190 -6.18 12.40 5.79
N PRO A 191 -5.89 13.27 6.78
CA PRO A 191 -5.60 14.69 6.51
C PRO A 191 -4.39 14.91 5.60
N SER A 192 -3.37 14.05 5.67
CA SER A 192 -2.15 14.17 4.86
C SER A 192 -2.40 13.93 3.37
N VAL A 193 -3.44 13.16 3.02
CA VAL A 193 -3.89 12.95 1.62
C VAL A 193 -4.37 14.26 1.00
N ALA A 194 -5.11 15.06 1.76
CA ALA A 194 -5.59 16.36 1.32
C ALA A 194 -4.44 17.37 1.20
N THR A 195 -3.46 17.31 2.10
CA THR A 195 -2.29 18.20 2.10
C THR A 195 -1.46 18.12 0.81
N TYR A 196 -1.35 16.95 0.18
CA TYR A 196 -0.65 16.81 -1.12
C TYR A 196 -1.27 17.66 -2.23
N HIS A 197 -2.61 17.78 -2.24
CA HIS A 197 -3.32 18.62 -3.20
C HIS A 197 -3.13 20.11 -2.91
N PHE A 198 -3.16 20.50 -1.64
CA PHE A 198 -3.06 21.90 -1.25
C PHE A 198 -1.64 22.47 -1.41
N GLU A 199 -0.57 21.75 -1.02
CA GLU A 199 0.81 22.26 -1.19
C GLU A 199 1.18 22.54 -2.66
N SER A 200 0.67 21.72 -3.59
CA SER A 200 0.95 21.90 -5.02
C SER A 200 0.26 23.15 -5.56
N ILE A 201 -0.95 23.44 -5.08
CA ILE A 201 -1.71 24.65 -5.42
C ILE A 201 -1.05 25.88 -4.77
N ASP A 202 -0.66 25.80 -3.50
CA ASP A 202 0.00 26.88 -2.78
C ASP A 202 1.30 27.32 -3.49
N ARG A 203 2.13 26.36 -3.92
CA ARG A 203 3.36 26.67 -4.69
C ARG A 203 3.09 27.34 -6.04
N LEU A 204 1.98 26.99 -6.69
CA LEU A 204 1.57 27.62 -7.95
C LEU A 204 1.02 29.03 -7.71
N LEU A 205 0.27 29.24 -6.63
CA LEU A 205 -0.22 30.53 -6.20
C LEU A 205 0.95 31.47 -5.83
N ASP A 206 1.95 31.00 -5.10
CA ASP A 206 3.14 31.78 -4.74
C ASP A 206 3.96 32.22 -5.97
N LYS A 207 3.97 31.41 -7.04
CA LYS A 207 4.71 31.71 -8.27
C LYS A 207 3.96 32.63 -9.25
N HIS A 208 2.62 32.58 -9.26
CA HIS A 208 1.80 33.21 -10.31
C HIS A 208 0.75 34.22 -9.81
N GLY A 209 0.64 34.42 -8.49
CA GLY A 209 -0.35 35.28 -7.82
C GLY A 209 0.17 36.59 -7.27
#